data_AF-A0A8T4PLM6-F1
#
_entry.id   AF-A0A8T4PLM6-F1
#
_cell.length_a   1.000
_cell.length_b   1.000
_cell.length_c   1.000
_cell.angle_alpha   90.00
_cell.angle_beta   90.00
_cell.angle_gamma   90.00
#
_symmetry.space_group_name_H-M   'P 1'
#
loop_
_entity.id
_entity.type
_entity.pdbx_description
1 polymer ?
#
loop_
_entity_poly.entity_id
_entity_poly.type
_entity_poly.pdbx_seq_one_letter_code
_entity_poly.pdbx_strand_id
1 'polypeptide(L)'
;MCVEDEFSAVFVENALGRPRSLRLTIFMNDHKFSPDERLLNSGILELVAYRGADSLYSVTEIFTALIKDGSYEAVTDEDKMGLALAGQDMVNSVNAVIEQIVYMVKIGTFAKAEGSRTEL
;
A
#
# COMPACT_ATOMS: atom_id res chain seq x y z
N MET A 1 -19.69 -7.14 -12.38
CA MET A 1 -19.18 -7.30 -11.01
C MET A 1 -18.43 -6.02 -10.70
N CYS A 2 -19.14 -5.03 -10.17
CA CYS A 2 -18.52 -3.79 -9.69
C CYS A 2 -17.98 -4.10 -8.30
N VAL A 3 -16.66 -4.03 -8.14
CA VAL A 3 -16.06 -3.94 -6.81
C VAL A 3 -16.36 -2.52 -6.38
N GLU A 4 -17.34 -2.34 -5.48
CA GLU A 4 -17.49 -1.03 -4.83
C GLU A 4 -16.16 -0.75 -4.11
N ASP A 5 -15.51 0.36 -4.48
CA ASP A 5 -14.16 0.70 -4.05
C ASP A 5 -14.10 0.86 -2.52
N GLU A 6 -13.78 -0.22 -1.80
CA GLU A 6 -13.45 -0.20 -0.36
C GLU A 6 -12.17 0.63 -0.10
N PHE A 7 -11.41 0.94 -1.16
CA PHE A 7 -10.22 1.79 -1.15
C PHE A 7 -10.57 3.24 -1.44
N SER A 8 -10.08 4.12 -0.57
CA SER A 8 -10.22 5.56 -0.79
C SER A 8 -9.01 6.16 -1.46
N ALA A 9 -7.82 5.65 -1.13
CA ALA A 9 -6.57 6.08 -1.75
C ALA A 9 -5.44 5.10 -1.44
N VAL A 10 -4.50 4.99 -2.39
CA VAL A 10 -3.21 4.32 -2.20
C VAL A 10 -2.11 5.31 -2.57
N PHE A 11 -1.16 5.52 -1.66
CA PHE A 11 0.00 6.37 -1.85
C PHE A 11 1.25 5.52 -1.81
N VAL A 12 2.13 5.73 -2.78
CA VAL A 12 3.46 5.11 -2.84
C VAL A 12 4.48 6.23 -2.96
N GLU A 13 5.39 6.31 -1.98
CA GLU A 13 6.39 7.37 -1.90
C GLU A 13 7.75 6.78 -1.48
N ASN A 14 8.84 7.55 -1.65
CA ASN A 14 10.13 7.15 -1.10
C ASN A 14 10.07 7.21 0.43
N ALA A 15 10.50 6.14 1.11
CA ALA A 15 10.58 6.15 2.56
C ALA A 15 11.73 7.08 2.99
N LEU A 16 11.37 8.23 3.57
CA LEU A 16 12.34 9.24 4.01
C LEU A 16 13.34 8.64 5.01
N GLY A 17 14.63 8.90 4.78
CA GLY A 17 15.71 8.39 5.62
C GLY A 17 16.05 6.90 5.42
N ARG A 18 15.37 6.19 4.52
CA ARG A 18 15.62 4.77 4.22
C ARG A 18 15.98 4.59 2.73
N PRO A 19 17.27 4.43 2.41
CA PRO A 19 17.70 4.24 1.03
C PRO A 19 17.09 2.99 0.42
N ARG A 20 16.60 3.09 -0.83
CA ARG A 20 16.00 1.98 -1.60
C ARG A 20 14.75 1.37 -0.96
N SER A 21 13.99 2.20 -0.26
CA SER A 21 12.74 1.79 0.37
C SER A 21 11.58 2.66 -0.08
N LEU A 22 10.41 2.05 -0.23
CA LEU A 22 9.15 2.74 -0.48
C LEU A 22 8.30 2.71 0.80
N ARG A 23 7.53 3.77 1.02
CA ARG A 23 6.39 3.75 1.94
C ARG A 23 5.13 3.56 1.10
N LEU A 24 4.37 2.55 1.47
CA LEU A 24 3.04 2.30 0.95
C LEU A 24 2.04 2.69 2.02
N THR A 25 1.08 3.56 1.71
CA THR A 25 0.00 3.95 2.62
C THR A 25 -1.34 3.77 1.92
N ILE A 26 -2.24 3.02 2.55
CA ILE A 26 -3.53 2.61 2.03
C ILE A 26 -4.60 3.14 2.98
N PHE A 27 -5.53 3.92 2.44
CA PHE A 27 -6.71 4.40 3.14
C PHE A 27 -7.94 3.63 2.68
N MET A 28 -8.71 3.14 3.63
CA MET A 28 -9.95 2.42 3.37
C MET A 28 -11.14 3.12 4.02
N ASN A 29 -12.20 3.24 3.22
CA ASN A 29 -13.55 3.57 3.68
C ASN A 29 -14.33 2.24 3.69
N ASP A 30 -14.21 1.44 4.73
CA ASP A 30 -15.05 0.24 4.84
C ASP A 30 -16.39 0.63 5.46
N HIS A 31 -17.49 0.29 4.76
CA HIS A 31 -18.87 0.51 5.20
C HIS A 31 -19.24 -0.22 6.50
N LYS A 32 -18.40 -1.18 6.94
CA LYS A 32 -18.52 -1.86 8.22
C LYS A 32 -18.07 -1.01 9.41
N PHE A 33 -17.24 0.02 9.18
CA PHE A 33 -16.91 0.99 10.20
C PHE A 33 -17.98 2.09 10.27
N SER A 34 -17.99 2.85 11.37
CA SER A 34 -18.83 4.06 11.43
C SER A 34 -18.51 4.97 10.23
N PRO A 35 -19.46 5.76 9.70
CA PRO A 35 -19.20 6.70 8.60
C PRO A 35 -18.02 7.65 8.84
N ASP A 36 -17.67 7.89 10.10
CA ASP A 36 -16.58 8.77 10.56
C ASP A 36 -15.27 8.03 10.87
N GLU A 37 -15.26 6.71 10.73
CA GLU A 37 -14.10 5.85 10.98
C GLU A 37 -13.47 5.41 9.66
N ARG A 38 -12.13 5.41 9.63
CA ARG A 38 -11.33 5.00 8.47
C ARG A 38 -10.19 4.11 8.90
N LEU A 39 -9.80 3.17 8.07
CA LEU A 39 -8.62 2.35 8.32
C LEU A 39 -7.45 2.88 7.50
N LEU A 40 -6.31 3.06 8.16
CA LEU A 40 -5.02 3.34 7.55
C LEU A 40 -4.14 2.11 7.71
N ASN A 41 -3.62 1.61 6.59
CA ASN A 41 -2.60 0.58 6.58
C ASN A 41 -1.36 1.13 5.91
N SER A 42 -0.22 1.09 6.59
CA SER A 42 1.05 1.57 6.07
C SER A 42 2.10 0.47 6.16
N GLY A 43 2.92 0.36 5.13
CA GLY A 43 4.06 -0.55 5.12
C GLY A 43 5.34 0.11 4.62
N ILE A 44 6.48 -0.34 5.14
CA ILE A 44 7.79 -0.05 4.55
C ILE A 44 8.20 -1.23 3.68
N LEU A 45 8.45 -0.95 2.40
CA LEU A 45 8.87 -1.91 1.39
C LEU A 45 10.35 -1.68 1.12
N GLU A 46 11.22 -2.64 1.41
CA GLU A 46 12.65 -2.57 1.11
C GLU A 46 12.98 -3.33 -0.17
N LEU A 47 13.72 -2.69 -1.07
CA LEU A 47 14.17 -3.33 -2.30
C LEU A 47 15.24 -4.40 -1.98
N VAL A 48 14.87 -5.67 -2.13
CA VAL A 48 15.75 -6.82 -1.84
C VAL A 48 16.43 -7.43 -3.08
N ALA A 49 16.08 -6.93 -4.27
CA ALA A 49 16.56 -7.34 -5.60
C ALA A 49 15.91 -8.60 -6.18
N TYR A 50 15.88 -8.65 -7.51
CA TYR A 50 15.19 -9.67 -8.31
C TYR A 50 16.11 -10.85 -8.61
N ARG A 51 15.72 -12.07 -8.22
CA ARG A 51 16.32 -13.33 -8.69
C ARG A 51 15.25 -14.21 -9.37
N GLY A 52 14.71 -13.74 -10.50
CA GLY A 52 13.75 -14.54 -11.27
C GLY A 52 12.39 -14.66 -10.55
N ALA A 53 12.15 -15.78 -9.86
CA ALA A 53 10.89 -16.05 -9.17
C ALA A 53 10.70 -15.30 -7.83
N ASP A 54 11.73 -14.57 -7.37
CA ASP A 54 11.74 -13.92 -6.06
C ASP A 54 11.16 -12.49 -6.08
N SER A 55 10.54 -12.09 -4.96
CA SER A 55 9.97 -10.76 -4.71
C SER A 55 11.00 -9.63 -4.87
N LEU A 56 10.57 -8.53 -5.47
CA LEU A 56 11.38 -7.33 -5.67
C LEU A 56 11.49 -6.54 -4.36
N TYR A 57 10.40 -6.50 -3.59
CA TYR A 57 10.31 -5.78 -2.34
C TYR A 57 9.96 -6.73 -1.20
N SER A 58 10.58 -6.52 -0.04
CA SER A 58 10.20 -7.18 1.21
C SER A 58 9.50 -6.17 2.11
N VAL A 59 8.36 -6.54 2.68
CA VAL A 59 7.67 -5.72 3.68
C VAL A 59 8.40 -5.88 5.01
N THR A 60 9.05 -4.82 5.48
CA THR A 60 9.86 -4.86 6.72
C THR A 60 9.13 -4.32 7.93
N GLU A 61 8.18 -3.41 7.71
CA GLU A 61 7.35 -2.84 8.77
C GLU A 61 5.92 -2.70 8.27
N ILE A 62 4.97 -2.96 9.16
CA ILE A 62 3.55 -2.76 8.91
C ILE A 62 2.95 -2.06 10.12
N PHE A 63 2.11 -1.08 9.83
CA PHE A 63 1.38 -0.30 10.80
C PHE A 63 -0.07 -0.19 10.35
N THR A 64 -0.99 -0.54 11.24
CA THR A 64 -2.42 -0.35 11.04
C THR A 64 -2.95 0.61 12.11
N ALA A 65 -3.73 1.59 11.68
CA ALA A 65 -4.40 2.54 12.56
C ALA A 65 -5.85 2.75 12.16
N LEU A 66 -6.68 2.96 13.18
CA LEU A 66 -8.03 3.49 13.01
C LEU A 66 -7.95 5.01 13.07
N ILE A 67 -8.49 5.69 12.08
CA ILE A 67 -8.67 7.14 12.09
C ILE A 67 -10.10 7.40 12.53
N LYS A 68 -10.25 8.15 13.62
CA LYS A 68 -11.54 8.51 14.21
C LYS A 68 -11.49 9.94 14.73
N ASP A 69 -12.48 10.75 14.39
CA ASP A 69 -12.61 12.14 14.85
C ASP A 69 -11.34 12.99 14.58
N GLY A 70 -10.66 12.73 13.45
CA GLY A 70 -9.41 13.41 13.07
C GLY A 70 -8.16 12.97 13.85
N SER A 71 -8.29 12.00 14.76
CA SER A 71 -7.18 11.37 15.49
C SER A 71 -6.83 10.01 14.89
N TYR A 72 -5.58 9.57 15.08
CA TYR A 72 -5.12 8.23 14.71
C TYR A 72 -4.88 7.39 15.97
N GLU A 73 -5.47 6.20 15.99
CA GLU A 73 -5.29 5.22 17.05
C GLU A 73 -4.60 3.98 16.46
N ALA A 74 -3.41 3.67 16.97
CA ALA A 74 -2.70 2.47 16.56
C ALA A 74 -3.52 1.23 16.95
N VAL A 75 -3.67 0.31 16.00
CA VAL A 75 -4.40 -0.93 16.26
C VAL A 75 -3.44 -1.92 16.92
N THR A 76 -3.40 -1.90 18.25
CA THR A 76 -2.55 -2.77 19.06
C THR A 76 -3.34 -3.63 20.07
N ASP A 77 -4.65 -3.41 20.20
CA ASP A 77 -5.51 -4.17 21.11
C ASP A 77 -5.73 -5.60 20.60
N GLU A 78 -5.73 -6.58 21.52
CA GLU A 78 -5.98 -7.99 21.21
C GLU A 78 -7.33 -8.20 20.49
N ASP A 79 -8.37 -7.47 20.90
CA ASP A 79 -9.70 -7.51 20.28
C ASP A 79 -9.71 -6.99 18.84
N LYS A 80 -8.73 -6.15 18.49
CA LYS A 80 -8.57 -5.54 17.17
C LYS A 80 -7.45 -6.20 16.35
N MET A 81 -6.82 -7.27 16.83
CA MET A 81 -5.77 -7.99 16.10
C MET A 81 -6.20 -8.46 14.70
N GLY A 82 -7.47 -8.82 14.52
CA GLY A 82 -8.01 -9.16 13.21
C GLY A 82 -7.88 -8.04 12.18
N LEU A 83 -7.97 -6.77 12.61
CA LEU A 83 -7.77 -5.60 11.74
C LEU A 83 -6.30 -5.42 11.37
N ALA A 84 -5.38 -5.65 12.31
CA ALA A 84 -3.95 -5.61 12.02
C ALA A 84 -3.54 -6.68 10.99
N LEU A 85 -4.09 -7.90 11.12
CA LEU A 85 -3.87 -8.98 10.14
C LEU A 85 -4.45 -8.62 8.76
N ALA A 86 -5.67 -8.11 8.71
CA ALA A 86 -6.28 -7.64 7.46
C ALA A 86 -5.46 -6.50 6.81
N GLY A 87 -4.91 -5.60 7.63
CA GLY A 87 -4.03 -4.54 7.19
C GLY A 87 -2.72 -5.04 6.58
N GLN A 88 -2.12 -6.05 7.21
CA GLN A 88 -0.94 -6.74 6.71
C GLN A 88 -1.21 -7.42 5.36
N ASP A 89 -2.30 -8.18 5.25
CA ASP A 89 -2.71 -8.83 4.00
C ASP A 89 -2.92 -7.81 2.88
N MET A 90 -3.44 -6.63 3.23
CA MET A 90 -3.66 -5.56 2.26
C MET A 90 -2.35 -4.96 1.75
N VAL A 91 -1.42 -4.64 2.65
CA VAL A 91 -0.08 -4.14 2.28
C VAL A 91 0.65 -5.16 1.39
N ASN A 92 0.56 -6.45 1.73
CA ASN A 92 1.15 -7.53 0.93
C ASN A 92 0.52 -7.64 -0.46
N SER A 93 -0.80 -7.53 -0.55
CA SER A 93 -1.54 -7.63 -1.81
C SER A 93 -1.18 -6.48 -2.77
N VAL A 94 -1.14 -5.24 -2.26
CA VAL A 94 -0.75 -4.08 -3.07
C VAL A 94 0.74 -4.15 -3.45
N ASN A 95 1.62 -4.65 -2.57
CA ASN A 95 3.01 -4.93 -2.93
C ASN A 95 3.10 -5.88 -4.14
N ALA A 96 2.35 -6.98 -4.14
CA ALA A 96 2.34 -7.92 -5.26
C ALA A 96 1.92 -7.25 -6.60
N VAL A 97 0.95 -6.34 -6.56
CA VAL A 97 0.56 -5.55 -7.75
C VAL A 97 1.70 -4.64 -8.21
N ILE A 98 2.39 -3.96 -7.29
CA ILE A 98 3.56 -3.12 -7.60
C ILE A 98 4.65 -3.98 -8.27
N GLU A 99 4.93 -5.18 -7.75
CA GLU A 99 5.91 -6.09 -8.33
C GLU A 99 5.55 -6.50 -9.77
N GLN A 100 4.27 -6.80 -10.03
CA GLN A 100 3.80 -7.13 -11.38
C GLN A 100 3.93 -5.95 -12.34
N ILE A 101 3.59 -4.73 -11.91
CA ILE A 101 3.75 -3.53 -12.75
C ILE A 101 5.23 -3.33 -13.09
N VAL A 102 6.13 -3.44 -12.11
CA VAL A 102 7.58 -3.30 -12.37
C VAL A 102 8.09 -4.39 -13.31
N TYR A 103 7.63 -5.63 -13.14
CA TYR A 103 7.96 -6.73 -14.05
C TYR A 103 7.50 -6.44 -15.48
N MET A 104 6.24 -6.02 -15.66
CA MET A 104 5.68 -5.69 -16.97
C MET A 104 6.40 -4.51 -17.65
N VAL A 105 6.80 -3.48 -16.90
CA VAL A 105 7.64 -2.39 -17.41
C VAL A 105 8.99 -2.93 -17.89
N LYS A 106 9.62 -3.82 -17.11
CA LYS A 106 10.93 -4.40 -17.45
C LYS A 106 10.90 -5.25 -18.72
N ILE A 107 9.84 -6.03 -18.93
CA ILE A 107 9.68 -6.86 -20.14
C ILE A 107 9.03 -6.11 -21.31
N GLY A 108 8.75 -4.81 -21.14
CA GLY A 108 8.19 -3.96 -22.19
C GLY A 108 6.71 -4.18 -22.50
N THR A 109 5.96 -4.84 -21.62
CA THR A 109 4.52 -5.10 -21.79
C THR A 109 3.62 -4.07 -21.11
N PHE A 110 4.19 -3.19 -20.29
CA PHE A 110 3.52 -2.01 -19.76
C PHE A 110 4.20 -0.75 -20.29
N ALA A 111 3.49 0.01 -21.11
CA ALA A 111 3.97 1.30 -21.59
C ALA A 111 3.90 2.31 -20.45
N LYS A 112 5.04 2.91 -20.11
CA LYS A 112 5.06 4.08 -19.22
C LYS A 112 4.19 5.15 -19.86
N ALA A 113 3.21 5.69 -19.14
CA ALA A 113 2.51 6.88 -19.59
C ALA A 113 3.55 8.01 -19.66
N GLU A 114 4.06 8.29 -20.85
CA GLU A 114 4.85 9.48 -21.10
C GLU A 114 3.90 10.67 -20.96
N GLY A 115 3.98 11.36 -19.82
CA GLY A 115 3.31 12.64 -19.66
C GLY A 115 3.79 13.55 -20.79
N SER A 116 2.86 13.92 -21.68
CA SER A 116 3.08 14.95 -22.69
C SER A 116 3.41 16.26 -21.98
N ARG A 117 4.70 16.52 -21.77
CA ARG A 117 5.20 17.87 -21.51
C ARG A 117 5.20 18.58 -22.86
N THR A 118 4.05 19.07 -23.26
CA THR A 118 3.99 20.14 -24.24
C THR A 118 4.45 21.39 -23.49
N GLU A 119 5.73 21.71 -23.61
CA GLU A 119 6.22 23.05 -23.30
C GLU A 119 5.48 24.01 -24.24
N LEU A 120 4.71 24.93 -23.65
CA LEU A 120 4.19 26.14 -24.29
C LEU A 120 4.96 27.33 -23.72
#